data_AF-A0A958H3M9-F1
#
_entry.id   AF-A0A958H3M9-F1
#
_cell.length_a   1.000
_cell.length_b   1.000
_cell.length_c   1.000
_cell.angle_alpha   90.00
_cell.angle_beta   90.00
_cell.angle_gamma   90.00
#
_symmetry.space_group_name_H-M   'P 1'
#
loop_
_entity.id
_entity.type
_entity.pdbx_description
1 polymer ?
#
loop_
_entity_poly.entity_id
_entity_poly.type
_entity_poly.pdbx_seq_one_letter_code
_entity_poly.pdbx_strand_id
1 'polypeptide(L)'
;MNDRVDLRTIPHPEELYMIAGWHQWADAGAISSGLPQYIINHLEATKIGEIKPDGFYLFQIPGTHHLLRPEIKLEQGYRQT
;
A
#
# COMPACT_ATOMS: atom_id res chain seq x y z
N MET A 1 -12.74 -13.05 -9.49
CA MET A 1 -12.67 -11.79 -8.71
C MET A 1 -12.18 -12.05 -7.28
N ASN A 2 -12.52 -13.20 -6.68
CA ASN A 2 -12.18 -13.54 -5.29
C ASN A 2 -10.68 -13.78 -4.99
N ASP A 3 -9.81 -14.02 -5.97
CA ASP A 3 -8.40 -14.38 -5.70
C ASP A 3 -7.43 -13.18 -5.63
N ARG A 4 -7.95 -11.95 -5.79
CA ARG A 4 -7.16 -10.72 -5.84
C ARG A 4 -6.89 -10.12 -4.46
N VAL A 5 -7.59 -10.58 -3.44
CA VAL A 5 -7.41 -10.13 -2.05
C VAL A 5 -7.06 -11.34 -1.20
N ASP A 6 -5.97 -11.24 -0.45
CA ASP A 6 -5.58 -12.21 0.57
C ASP A 6 -5.97 -11.66 1.94
N LEU A 7 -7.03 -12.19 2.54
CA LEU A 7 -7.49 -11.81 3.89
C LEU A 7 -7.08 -12.88 4.89
N ARG A 8 -6.35 -12.47 5.91
CA ARG A 8 -5.87 -13.33 7.01
C ARG A 8 -6.84 -13.32 8.19
N THR A 9 -7.45 -12.17 8.43
CA THR A 9 -8.40 -11.96 9.53
C THR A 9 -9.54 -11.08 9.03
N ILE A 10 -10.77 -11.40 9.44
CA ILE A 10 -11.95 -10.57 9.15
C ILE A 10 -12.46 -10.02 10.50
N PRO A 11 -12.39 -8.69 10.73
CA PRO A 11 -12.91 -8.09 11.95
C PRO A 11 -14.45 -8.10 11.94
N HIS A 12 -15.06 -8.28 13.11
CA HIS A 12 -16.51 -8.26 13.31
C HIS A 12 -16.91 -7.21 14.36
N PRO A 13 -16.72 -5.91 14.09
CA PRO A 13 -17.13 -4.86 15.03
C PRO A 13 -18.63 -4.60 14.92
N GLU A 14 -19.22 -3.96 15.94
CA GLU A 14 -20.60 -3.46 15.87
C GLU A 14 -20.75 -2.36 14.80
N GLU A 15 -19.71 -1.52 14.63
CA GLU A 15 -19.60 -0.52 13.57
C GLU A 15 -18.22 -0.60 12.90
N LEU A 16 -18.18 -0.54 11.56
CA LEU A 16 -16.96 -0.62 10.78
C LEU A 16 -16.78 0.62 9.91
N TYR A 17 -15.66 1.32 10.10
CA TYR A 17 -15.23 2.44 9.27
C TYR A 17 -13.90 2.09 8.59
N MET A 18 -13.73 2.51 7.34
CA MET A 18 -12.49 2.33 6.58
C MET A 18 -11.90 3.69 6.24
N ILE A 19 -10.64 3.90 6.60
CA ILE A 19 -9.84 5.04 6.17
C ILE A 19 -8.88 4.53 5.10
N ALA A 20 -8.94 5.14 3.92
CA ALA A 20 -8.10 4.76 2.78
C ALA A 20 -7.41 5.99 2.19
N GLY A 21 -6.21 5.77 1.65
CA GLY A 21 -5.41 6.80 1.04
C GLY A 21 -4.51 6.21 -0.04
N TRP A 22 -4.18 7.02 -1.03
CA TRP A 22 -3.40 6.60 -2.20
C TRP A 22 -2.22 7.54 -2.41
N HIS A 23 -1.10 6.98 -2.86
CA HIS A 23 -0.03 7.79 -3.42
C HIS A 23 -0.45 8.38 -4.77
N GLN A 24 0.16 9.51 -5.14
CA GLN A 24 -0.06 10.24 -6.39
C GLN A 24 -1.26 11.19 -6.39
N TRP A 25 -2.33 10.81 -7.08
CA TRP A 25 -3.38 11.77 -7.39
C TRP A 25 -4.32 11.97 -6.20
N ALA A 26 -4.51 13.27 -5.93
CA ALA A 26 -5.00 13.89 -4.71
C ALA A 26 -4.14 13.71 -3.44
N ASP A 27 -2.81 13.59 -3.59
CA ASP A 27 -1.88 13.40 -2.46
C ASP A 27 -0.89 14.57 -2.25
N ALA A 28 -1.37 15.81 -2.31
CA ALA A 28 -0.53 16.99 -2.08
C ALA A 28 0.04 16.98 -0.65
N GLY A 29 1.36 17.13 -0.53
CA GLY A 29 2.05 17.08 0.77
C GLY A 29 2.00 15.69 1.44
N ALA A 30 1.72 14.63 0.68
CA ALA A 30 1.58 13.26 1.18
C ALA A 30 0.46 13.10 2.24
N ILE A 31 -0.58 13.94 2.20
CA ILE A 31 -1.64 13.89 3.22
C ILE A 31 -2.54 12.66 3.03
N SER A 32 -2.89 12.31 1.79
CA SER A 32 -3.74 11.14 1.51
C SER A 32 -2.99 9.85 1.83
N SER A 33 -1.74 9.71 1.38
CA SER A 33 -0.96 8.50 1.61
C SER A 33 -0.37 8.41 3.03
N GLY A 34 0.00 9.56 3.61
CA GLY A 34 0.65 9.63 4.91
C GLY A 34 -0.30 9.44 6.09
N LEU A 35 -1.56 9.89 5.99
CA LEU A 35 -2.52 9.78 7.10
C LEU A 35 -2.82 8.31 7.47
N PRO A 36 -3.15 7.39 6.54
CA PRO A 36 -3.32 5.98 6.89
C PRO A 36 -2.07 5.38 7.55
N GLN A 37 -0.88 5.66 7.02
CA GLN A 37 0.37 5.14 7.57
C GLN A 37 0.63 5.68 8.99
N TYR A 38 0.36 6.96 9.24
CA TYR A 38 0.44 7.57 10.55
C TYR A 38 -0.50 6.88 11.55
N ILE A 39 -1.77 6.67 11.17
CA ILE A 39 -2.76 6.01 12.03
C ILE A 39 -2.35 4.56 12.33
N ILE A 40 -1.86 3.81 11.33
CA ILE A 40 -1.36 2.44 11.50
C ILE A 40 -0.24 2.42 12.55
N ASN A 41 0.73 3.32 12.44
CA ASN A 41 1.86 3.38 13.36
C ASN A 41 1.43 3.85 14.76
N HIS A 42 0.54 4.85 14.84
CA HIS A 42 0.11 5.46 16.09
C HIS A 42 -0.79 4.54 16.92
N LEU A 43 -1.65 3.76 16.26
CA LEU A 43 -2.58 2.84 16.91
C LEU A 43 -2.10 1.38 16.93
N GLU A 44 -0.87 1.12 16.45
CA GLU A 44 -0.30 -0.22 16.32
C GLU A 44 -1.24 -1.19 15.59
N ALA A 45 -1.82 -0.72 14.47
CA ALA A 45 -2.84 -1.46 13.75
C ALA A 45 -2.31 -2.81 13.24
N THR A 46 -3.15 -3.85 13.33
CA THR A 46 -2.81 -5.19 12.84
C THR A 46 -3.15 -5.35 11.36
N LYS A 47 -2.19 -5.84 10.55
CA LYS A 47 -2.44 -6.15 9.13
C LYS A 47 -3.43 -7.32 9.00
N ILE A 48 -4.57 -7.06 8.38
CA ILE A 48 -5.63 -8.06 8.18
C ILE A 48 -5.59 -8.75 6.81
N GLY A 49 -4.84 -8.19 5.85
CA GLY A 49 -4.74 -8.73 4.50
C GLY A 49 -3.99 -7.83 3.54
N GLU A 50 -4.02 -8.18 2.25
CA GLU A 50 -3.42 -7.43 1.16
C GLU A 50 -4.14 -7.65 -0.18
N ILE A 51 -4.05 -6.67 -1.07
CA ILE A 51 -4.49 -6.79 -2.46
C ILE A 51 -3.27 -7.23 -3.28
N LYS A 52 -3.40 -8.30 -4.05
CA LYS A 52 -2.33 -8.75 -4.94
C LYS A 52 -2.09 -7.70 -6.02
N PRO A 53 -0.85 -7.23 -6.23
CA PRO A 53 -0.56 -6.13 -7.14
C PRO A 53 -0.71 -6.52 -8.62
N ASP A 54 -0.73 -7.82 -8.92
CA ASP A 54 -0.77 -8.34 -10.28
C ASP A 54 -1.93 -7.75 -11.10
N GLY A 55 -1.61 -7.16 -12.25
CA GLY A 55 -2.60 -6.60 -13.17
C GLY A 55 -3.14 -5.21 -12.83
N PHE A 56 -2.66 -4.56 -11.75
CA PHE A 56 -3.09 -3.20 -11.38
C PHE A 56 -2.05 -2.10 -11.62
N TYR A 57 -0.79 -2.46 -11.82
CA TYR A 57 0.30 -1.49 -11.96
C TYR A 57 0.90 -1.47 -13.36
N LEU A 58 1.18 -0.26 -13.85
CA LEU A 58 1.91 0.00 -15.08
C LEU A 58 3.32 0.50 -14.73
N PHE A 59 4.29 -0.42 -14.66
CA PHE A 59 5.64 -0.09 -14.17
C PHE A 59 6.49 0.74 -15.15
N GLN A 60 6.09 0.84 -16.42
CA GLN A 60 6.88 1.44 -17.49
C GLN A 60 6.13 2.55 -18.23
N ILE A 61 5.59 3.53 -17.50
CA ILE A 61 5.04 4.74 -18.12
C ILE A 61 6.13 5.83 -18.20
N PRO A 62 6.41 6.41 -19.38
CA PRO A 62 7.34 7.52 -19.53
C PRO A 62 7.06 8.66 -18.53
N GLY A 63 8.11 9.20 -17.90
CA GLY A 63 8.01 10.30 -16.93
C GLY A 63 7.54 9.93 -15.51
N THR A 64 7.05 8.70 -15.27
CA THR A 64 6.50 8.27 -13.96
C THR A 64 7.43 7.33 -13.18
N HIS A 65 8.69 7.21 -13.60
CA HIS A 65 9.62 6.19 -13.11
C HIS A 65 9.89 6.26 -11.61
N HIS A 66 9.79 7.45 -11.00
CA HIS A 66 9.96 7.67 -9.56
C HIS A 66 8.71 7.33 -8.74
N LEU A 67 7.61 6.96 -9.40
CA LEU A 67 6.29 6.81 -8.79
C LEU A 67 5.73 5.40 -8.93
N LEU A 68 5.93 4.80 -10.11
CA LEU A 68 5.30 3.52 -10.44
C LEU A 68 6.26 2.34 -10.33
N ARG A 69 7.58 2.55 -10.41
CA ARG A 69 8.54 1.45 -10.37
C ARG A 69 8.69 0.94 -8.94
N PRO A 70 8.66 -0.39 -8.71
CA PRO A 70 8.99 -0.93 -7.41
C PRO A 70 10.40 -0.53 -6.98
N GLU A 71 10.54 -0.16 -5.72
CA GLU A 71 11.85 0.08 -5.12
C GLU A 71 12.52 -1.25 -4.79
N ILE A 72 13.83 -1.33 -5.01
CA ILE A 72 14.65 -2.45 -4.58
C ILE A 72 15.71 -1.94 -3.59
N LYS A 73 15.93 -2.71 -2.53
CA LYS A 73 17.02 -2.43 -1.59
C LYS A 73 18.23 -3.31 -1.95
N LEU A 74 19.40 -2.69 -2.03
CA LEU A 74 20.67 -3.38 -2.23
C LEU A 74 21.52 -3.26 -0.96
N GLU A 75 22.16 -4.34 -0.57
CA GLU A 75 23.13 -4.36 0.53
C GLU A 75 24.34 -5.20 0.10
N GLN A 76 25.54 -4.60 0.20
CA GLN A 76 26.79 -5.21 -0.26
C GLN A 76 26.74 -5.72 -1.72
N GLY A 77 25.98 -5.03 -2.57
CA GLY A 77 25.79 -5.41 -3.98
C GLY A 77 24.72 -6.47 -4.25
N TYR A 78 24.06 -6.99 -3.21
CA TYR A 78 23.00 -8.00 -3.34
C TYR A 78 21.62 -7.41 -3.10
N ARG A 79 20.64 -7.87 -3.88
CA ARG A 79 19.23 -7.54 -3.66
C ARG A 79 18.75 -8.14 -2.34
N GLN A 80 18.14 -7.29 -1.53
CA GLN A 80 17.38 -7.71 -0.35
C GLN A 80 15.97 -8.15 -0.78
N THR A 81 15.49 -9.25 -0.21
CA THR A 81 14.14 -9.81 -0.45
C THR A 81 13.06 -8.99 0.23
#